data_AF-A0A2I0K8C7-F1
#
_entry.id   AF-A0A2I0K8C7-F1
#
_cell.length_a   1.000
_cell.length_b   1.000
_cell.length_c   1.000
_cell.angle_alpha   90.00
_cell.angle_beta   90.00
_cell.angle_gamma   90.00
#
_symmetry.space_group_name_H-M   'P 1'
#
loop_
_entity.id
_entity.type
_entity.pdbx_description
1 polymer ?
#
loop_
_entity_poly.entity_id
_entity_poly.type
_entity_poly.pdbx_seq_one_letter_code
_entity_poly.pdbx_strand_id
1 'polypeptide(L)'
;MGQQSLIYSFVARGTVILAEYTEFSGNFTSIAAQCLQKLPATNNKFTYNCDGHTFNYLVDSGFTYCVVAVESVGRQLPMAFLERVKEDFTKRYGGGKAATAAANSLNKEFG
;
A
#
# COMPACT_ATOMS: atom_id res chain seq x y z
N MET A 1 -9.46 5.58 23.71
CA MET A 1 -9.82 5.93 22.33
C MET A 1 -8.68 5.43 21.45
N GLY A 2 -8.90 4.33 20.71
CA GLY A 2 -7.82 3.66 19.97
C GLY A 2 -7.31 4.55 18.84
N GLN A 3 -6.07 4.99 18.94
CA GLN A 3 -5.44 5.81 17.91
C GLN A 3 -5.27 4.95 16.65
N GLN A 4 -5.99 5.28 15.57
CA GLN A 4 -5.83 4.62 14.28
C GLN A 4 -4.37 4.73 13.86
N SER A 5 -3.70 3.58 13.87
CA SER A 5 -2.26 3.44 13.74
C SER A 5 -1.82 3.36 12.27
N LEU A 6 -2.74 3.00 11.39
CA LEU A 6 -2.59 2.94 9.94
C LEU A 6 -3.43 4.07 9.35
N ILE A 7 -2.83 4.83 8.43
CA ILE A 7 -3.34 6.13 7.95
C ILE A 7 -3.83 6.03 6.51
N TYR A 8 -3.04 5.36 5.68
CA TYR A 8 -3.31 5.20 4.26
C TYR A 8 -2.76 3.86 3.79
N SER A 9 -3.46 3.20 2.88
CA SER A 9 -2.99 1.97 2.26
C SER A 9 -3.39 1.92 0.80
N PHE A 10 -2.55 1.30 -0.04
CA PHE A 10 -2.91 1.03 -1.43
C PHE A 10 -2.29 -0.26 -1.98
N VAL A 11 -2.88 -0.73 -3.08
CA VAL A 11 -2.32 -1.75 -3.97
C VAL A 11 -2.17 -1.17 -5.37
N ALA A 12 -0.98 -1.30 -5.95
CA ALA A 12 -0.65 -0.80 -7.28
C ALA A 12 -0.06 -1.88 -8.17
N ARG A 13 -0.29 -1.77 -9.48
CA ARG A 13 0.40 -2.54 -10.53
C ARG A 13 1.41 -1.63 -11.22
N GLY A 14 2.70 -1.89 -11.02
CA GLY A 14 3.73 -0.90 -11.33
C GLY A 14 3.44 0.40 -10.59
N THR A 15 3.20 1.48 -11.33
CA THR A 15 2.87 2.81 -10.77
C THR A 15 1.38 3.15 -10.79
N VAL A 16 0.53 2.23 -11.24
CA VAL A 16 -0.92 2.43 -11.34
C VAL A 16 -1.60 1.91 -10.08
N ILE A 17 -2.16 2.81 -9.26
CA ILE A 17 -2.94 2.45 -8.07
C ILE A 17 -4.27 1.83 -8.51
N LEU A 18 -4.55 0.62 -8.06
CA LEU A 18 -5.74 -0.15 -8.40
C LEU A 18 -6.82 -0.05 -7.31
N ALA A 19 -6.36 -0.10 -6.06
CA ALA A 19 -7.17 0.02 -4.85
C ALA A 19 -6.43 0.90 -3.84
N GLU A 20 -7.14 1.84 -3.20
CA GLU A 20 -6.58 2.63 -2.11
C GLU A 20 -7.64 2.99 -1.07
N TYR A 21 -7.19 3.21 0.17
CA TYR A 21 -8.03 3.55 1.30
C TYR A 21 -7.35 4.50 2.27
N THR A 22 -8.08 5.51 2.72
CA THR A 22 -7.70 6.35 3.86
C THR A 22 -8.95 6.88 4.57
N GLU A 23 -8.88 6.96 5.89
CA GLU A 23 -9.84 7.69 6.73
C GLU A 23 -9.34 9.10 7.08
N PHE A 24 -8.12 9.43 6.64
CA PHE A 24 -7.42 10.65 6.98
C PHE A 24 -7.39 11.59 5.78
N SER A 25 -7.66 12.88 6.04
CA SER A 25 -7.40 13.93 5.06
C SER A 25 -5.97 14.42 5.20
N GLY A 26 -5.25 14.54 4.09
CA GLY A 26 -3.86 15.02 4.11
C GLY A 26 -3.11 14.73 2.82
N ASN A 27 -1.81 15.00 2.85
CA ASN A 27 -0.89 14.81 1.72
C ASN A 27 -0.25 13.42 1.67
N PHE A 28 -0.59 12.51 2.60
CA PHE A 28 -0.02 11.16 2.66
C PHE A 28 -0.23 10.36 1.37
N THR A 29 -1.41 10.48 0.75
CA THR A 29 -1.73 9.85 -0.53
C THR A 29 -0.78 10.30 -1.63
N SER A 30 -0.55 11.61 -1.73
CA SER A 30 0.33 12.22 -2.72
C SER A 30 1.79 11.84 -2.50
N ILE A 31 2.27 11.88 -1.25
CA ILE A 31 3.65 11.48 -0.91
C ILE A 31 3.86 9.99 -1.23
N ALA A 32 2.92 9.15 -0.84
CA ALA A 32 3.03 7.72 -1.04
C ALA A 32 3.03 7.35 -2.55
N ALA A 33 2.22 8.06 -3.37
CA ALA A 33 2.22 7.92 -4.81
C ALA A 33 3.52 8.45 -5.47
N GLN A 34 4.12 9.51 -4.93
CA GLN A 34 5.43 9.99 -5.41
C GLN A 34 6.55 9.00 -5.10
N CYS A 35 6.55 8.40 -3.91
CA CYS A 35 7.47 7.34 -3.54
C CYS A 35 7.32 6.11 -4.45
N LEU A 36 6.07 5.74 -4.80
CA LEU A 36 5.80 4.65 -5.75
C LEU A 36 6.50 4.83 -7.10
N GLN A 37 6.55 6.06 -7.64
CA GLN A 37 7.25 6.33 -8.91
C GLN A 37 8.75 6.06 -8.87
N LYS A 38 9.34 6.02 -7.67
CA LYS A 38 10.80 5.84 -7.46
C LYS A 38 11.17 4.41 -7.07
N LEU A 39 10.19 3.53 -6.84
CA LEU A 39 10.48 2.17 -6.40
C LEU A 39 11.02 1.33 -7.55
N PRO A 40 12.01 0.46 -7.29
CA PRO A 40 12.42 -0.53 -8.27
C PRO A 40 11.31 -1.56 -8.49
N ALA A 41 11.21 -2.07 -9.71
CA ALA A 41 10.21 -3.10 -10.07
C ALA A 41 10.54 -4.51 -9.53
N THR A 42 11.65 -4.66 -8.81
CA THR A 42 12.11 -5.95 -8.24
C THR A 42 11.48 -6.19 -6.88
N ASN A 43 11.17 -7.46 -6.56
CA ASN A 43 10.64 -7.85 -5.26
C ASN A 43 11.53 -7.33 -4.13
N ASN A 44 10.96 -6.49 -3.26
CA ASN A 44 11.70 -5.86 -2.17
C ASN A 44 10.76 -5.29 -1.11
N LYS A 45 11.30 -5.00 0.06
CA LYS A 45 10.62 -4.35 1.18
C LYS A 45 11.34 -3.03 1.48
N PHE A 46 10.60 -1.93 1.52
CA PHE A 46 11.15 -0.61 1.82
C PHE A 46 10.34 0.09 2.91
N THR A 47 11.03 0.82 3.77
CA THR A 47 10.39 1.70 4.74
C THR A 47 11.04 3.07 4.65
N TYR A 48 10.23 4.10 4.41
CA TYR A 48 10.65 5.50 4.52
C TYR A 48 10.03 6.12 5.77
N ASN A 49 10.82 6.87 6.52
CA ASN A 49 10.37 7.61 7.68
C ASN A 49 10.30 9.10 7.31
N CYS A 50 9.20 9.77 7.61
CA CYS A 50 9.02 11.21 7.40
C CYS A 50 8.07 11.77 8.46
N ASP A 51 8.48 12.80 9.18
CA ASP A 51 7.64 13.56 10.13
C ASP A 51 6.81 12.69 11.09
N GLY A 52 7.42 11.68 11.71
CA GLY A 52 6.74 10.76 12.65
C GLY A 52 5.82 9.73 11.99
N HIS A 53 5.90 9.58 10.67
CA HIS A 53 5.17 8.59 9.89
C HIS A 53 6.12 7.66 9.14
N THR A 54 5.67 6.43 8.92
CA THR A 54 6.38 5.41 8.16
C THR A 54 5.58 5.05 6.91
N PHE A 55 6.22 5.12 5.75
CA PHE A 55 5.70 4.67 4.47
C PHE A 55 6.35 3.32 4.17
N ASN A 56 5.58 2.26 4.31
CA ASN A 56 6.05 0.89 4.18
C ASN A 56 5.58 0.34 2.83
N TYR A 57 6.49 -0.30 2.11
CA TYR A 57 6.24 -0.86 0.78
C TYR A 57 6.68 -2.31 0.73
N LEU A 58 5.85 -3.13 0.10
CA LEU A 58 6.14 -4.50 -0.27
C LEU A 58 5.91 -4.62 -1.78
N VAL A 59 6.96 -4.92 -2.53
CA VAL A 59 6.88 -5.22 -3.96
C VAL A 59 6.93 -6.73 -4.11
N ASP A 60 5.92 -7.31 -4.76
CA ASP A 60 5.85 -8.73 -5.04
C ASP A 60 5.12 -8.99 -6.37
N SER A 61 5.73 -9.79 -7.24
CA SER A 61 5.07 -10.32 -8.45
C SER A 61 4.48 -9.24 -9.38
N GLY A 62 5.13 -8.07 -9.47
CA GLY A 62 4.69 -6.93 -10.29
C GLY A 62 3.65 -6.02 -9.62
N PHE A 63 3.26 -6.32 -8.39
CA PHE A 63 2.39 -5.49 -7.56
C PHE A 63 3.16 -4.83 -6.43
N THR A 64 2.73 -3.64 -6.05
CA THR A 64 3.24 -2.90 -4.90
C THR A 64 2.13 -2.68 -3.90
N TYR A 65 2.38 -3.07 -2.66
CA TYR A 65 1.50 -2.89 -1.52
C TYR A 65 2.13 -1.81 -0.63
N CYS A 66 1.36 -0.81 -0.24
CA CYS A 66 1.84 0.27 0.61
C CYS A 66 0.93 0.47 1.82
N VAL A 67 1.52 0.79 2.96
CA VAL A 67 0.81 1.30 4.13
C VAL A 67 1.61 2.41 4.79
N VAL A 68 0.91 3.51 5.09
CA VAL A 68 1.39 4.62 5.88
C VAL A 68 0.91 4.41 7.31
N ALA A 69 1.81 4.47 8.27
CA ALA A 69 1.51 4.27 9.68
C ALA A 69 2.25 5.28 10.56
N VAL A 70 1.72 5.57 11.74
CA VAL A 70 2.45 6.37 12.75
C VAL A 70 3.71 5.61 13.20
N GLU A 71 4.83 6.31 13.32
CA GLU A 71 6.13 5.69 13.61
C GLU A 71 6.17 4.95 14.96
N SER A 72 5.41 5.43 15.95
CA SER A 72 5.30 4.83 17.29
C SER A 72 4.78 3.39 17.30
N VAL A 73 4.10 2.98 16.21
CA VAL A 73 3.55 1.63 16.04
C VAL A 73 4.64 0.61 15.72
N GLY A 74 5.82 1.08 15.30
CA GLY A 74 6.92 0.23 14.86
C GLY A 74 6.65 -0.44 13.51
N ARG A 75 7.60 -1.26 13.04
CA ARG A 75 7.59 -1.83 11.68
C ARG A 75 6.89 -3.18 11.56
N GLN A 76 6.71 -3.90 12.67
CA GLN A 76 6.12 -5.25 12.64
C GLN A 76 4.64 -5.22 12.23
N LEU A 77 3.85 -4.32 12.81
CA LEU A 77 2.41 -4.23 12.51
C LEU A 77 2.15 -3.80 11.04
N PRO A 78 2.78 -2.72 10.51
CA PRO A 78 2.62 -2.35 9.10
C PRO A 78 3.05 -3.47 8.14
N MET A 79 4.17 -4.14 8.43
CA MET A 79 4.65 -5.23 7.58
C MET A 79 3.71 -6.44 7.58
N ALA A 80 3.21 -6.85 8.75
CA ALA A 80 2.23 -7.94 8.86
C ALA A 80 0.92 -7.61 8.14
N PHE A 81 0.47 -6.36 8.23
CA PHE A 81 -0.67 -5.87 7.47
C PHE A 81 -0.44 -6.00 5.95
N LEU A 82 0.73 -5.58 5.43
CA LEU A 82 1.04 -5.71 4.00
C LEU A 82 1.06 -7.16 3.51
N GLU A 83 1.63 -8.08 4.29
CA GLU A 83 1.63 -9.50 3.93
C GLU A 83 0.20 -10.05 3.81
N ARG A 84 -0.69 -9.68 4.75
CA ARG A 84 -2.10 -10.07 4.70
C ARG A 84 -2.83 -9.46 3.50
N VAL A 85 -2.63 -8.17 3.23
CA VAL A 85 -3.21 -7.50 2.05
C VAL A 85 -2.73 -8.18 0.77
N LYS A 86 -1.44 -8.54 0.67
CA LYS A 86 -0.90 -9.29 -0.46
C LYS A 86 -1.60 -10.63 -0.63
N GLU A 87 -1.71 -11.42 0.44
CA GLU A 87 -2.39 -12.72 0.39
C GLU A 87 -3.84 -12.60 -0.06
N ASP A 88 -4.60 -11.68 0.52
CA ASP A 88 -6.01 -11.45 0.19
C ASP A 88 -6.17 -10.95 -1.26
N PHE A 89 -5.32 -10.01 -1.69
CA PHE A 89 -5.34 -9.48 -3.05
C PHE A 89 -5.01 -10.56 -4.08
N THR A 90 -3.95 -11.33 -3.84
CA THR A 90 -3.52 -12.43 -4.74
C THR A 90 -4.58 -13.52 -4.80
N LYS A 91 -5.21 -13.88 -3.67
CA LYS A 91 -6.30 -14.84 -3.64
C LYS A 91 -7.51 -14.38 -4.48
N ARG A 92 -7.83 -13.09 -4.44
CA ARG A 92 -9.00 -12.54 -5.12
C ARG A 92 -8.76 -12.21 -6.59
N TYR A 93 -7.54 -11.80 -6.95
CA TYR A 93 -7.23 -11.24 -8.27
C TYR A 93 -6.06 -11.91 -9.01
N GLY A 94 -5.45 -12.94 -8.42
CA GLY A 94 -4.34 -13.70 -9.02
C GLY A 94 -4.67 -14.42 -10.33
N GLY A 95 -5.95 -14.54 -10.69
CA GLY A 95 -6.41 -15.05 -11.99
C GLY A 95 -6.30 -14.06 -13.16
N GLY A 96 -5.65 -12.92 -12.99
CA GLY A 96 -5.36 -11.96 -14.08
C GLY A 96 -6.23 -10.69 -14.09
N LYS A 97 -7.32 -10.62 -13.31
CA LYS A 97 -8.16 -9.40 -13.23
C LYS A 97 -7.34 -8.17 -12.81
N ALA A 98 -6.42 -8.31 -11.86
CA ALA A 98 -5.56 -7.20 -11.44
C ALA A 98 -4.51 -6.80 -12.49
N ALA A 99 -4.13 -7.70 -13.40
CA ALA A 99 -3.14 -7.41 -14.42
C ALA A 99 -3.64 -6.43 -15.48
N THR A 100 -4.96 -6.31 -15.67
CA THR A 100 -5.59 -5.42 -16.67
C THR A 100 -6.50 -4.35 -16.06
N ALA A 101 -6.67 -4.35 -14.73
CA ALA A 101 -7.49 -3.37 -14.02
C ALA A 101 -7.06 -1.93 -14.33
N ALA A 102 -8.04 -1.03 -14.37
CA ALA A 102 -7.84 0.39 -14.53
C ALA A 102 -7.50 1.04 -13.18
N ALA A 103 -6.99 2.27 -13.22
CA ALA A 103 -6.70 3.02 -12.00
C ALA A 103 -7.96 3.13 -11.11
N ASN A 104 -7.81 2.87 -9.82
CA ASN A 104 -8.86 2.97 -8.79
C ASN A 104 -10.12 2.11 -9.04
N SER A 105 -10.12 1.23 -10.03
CA SER A 105 -11.31 0.45 -10.39
C SER A 105 -11.67 -0.61 -9.35
N LEU A 106 -10.74 -0.94 -8.45
CA LEU A 106 -10.94 -1.94 -7.40
C LEU A 106 -11.29 -1.33 -6.03
N ASN A 107 -11.35 0.01 -5.89
CA ASN A 107 -11.65 0.67 -4.62
C ASN A 107 -12.95 0.17 -3.97
N LYS A 108 -14.02 -0.02 -4.76
CA LYS A 108 -15.31 -0.49 -4.20
C LYS A 108 -15.29 -1.94 -3.72
N GLU A 109 -14.39 -2.75 -4.29
CA GLU A 109 -14.32 -4.18 -3.99
C GLU A 109 -13.30 -4.49 -2.90
N PHE A 110 -12.19 -3.74 -2.87
CA PHE A 110 -10.99 -4.06 -2.10
C PHE A 110 -10.42 -2.88 -1.29
N GLY A 111 -10.79 -1.65 -1.64
CA GLY A 111 -10.44 -0.48 -0.85
C GLY A 111 -11.31 -0.35 0.39
#